data_AF-A0A196N9N5-F1
#
_entry.id   AF-A0A196N9N5-F1
#
_cell.length_a   1.000
_cell.length_b   1.000
_cell.length_c   1.000
_cell.angle_alpha   90.00
_cell.angle_beta   90.00
_cell.angle_gamma   90.00
#
_symmetry.space_group_name_H-M   'P 1'
#
loop_
_entity.id
_entity.type
_entity.pdbx_description
1 polymer ?
#
loop_
_entity_poly.entity_id
_entity_poly.type
_entity_poly.pdbx_seq_one_letter_code
_entity_poly.pdbx_strand_id
1 'polypeptide(L)'
;MFGLMPFFGYPFATRLRGPRGRRLHLLPGQEARLLLAGMSGDPVAIGHVAAHWDELLRLTISVRSGTATASAMLRRLSAYPR
;
A
#
# COMPACT_ATOMS: atom_id res chain seq x y z
N MET A 1 2.83 -6.13 4.64
CA MET A 1 3.67 -5.13 3.95
C MET A 1 3.64 -5.48 2.47
N PHE A 2 2.56 -5.11 1.81
CA PHE A 2 2.27 -5.56 0.44
C PHE A 2 2.66 -4.50 -0.59
N GLY A 3 2.45 -3.21 -0.27
CA GLY A 3 2.84 -2.10 -1.12
C GLY A 3 4.36 -1.94 -1.31
N LEU A 4 5.18 -2.63 -0.52
CA LEU A 4 6.64 -2.57 -0.65
C LEU A 4 7.22 -3.73 -1.49
N MET A 5 6.45 -4.78 -1.78
CA MET A 5 6.88 -5.92 -2.62
C MET A 5 7.40 -5.50 -4.01
N PRO A 6 6.82 -4.49 -4.69
CA PRO A 6 7.37 -3.99 -5.95
C PRO A 6 8.81 -3.49 -5.82
N PHE A 7 9.18 -2.87 -4.69
CA PHE A 7 10.54 -2.37 -4.47
C PHE A 7 11.56 -3.48 -4.17
N PHE A 8 11.09 -4.70 -3.92
CA PHE A 8 11.91 -5.88 -3.72
C PHE A 8 11.90 -6.82 -4.94
N GLY A 9 11.21 -6.45 -6.02
CA GLY A 9 11.10 -7.27 -7.23
C GLY A 9 10.20 -8.50 -7.08
N TYR A 10 9.39 -8.57 -6.01
CA TYR A 10 8.50 -9.70 -5.79
C TYR A 10 7.12 -9.45 -6.41
N PRO A 11 6.60 -10.39 -7.22
CA PRO A 11 5.23 -10.30 -7.70
C PRO A 11 4.30 -10.46 -6.50
N PHE A 12 3.38 -9.52 -6.36
CA PHE A 12 2.40 -9.57 -5.29
C PHE A 12 1.21 -10.46 -5.69
N ALA A 13 1.06 -11.60 -5.04
CA ALA A 13 -0.08 -12.50 -5.22
C ALA A 13 -1.01 -12.43 -4.00
N THR A 14 -2.09 -11.66 -4.07
CA THR A 14 -3.07 -11.62 -2.99
C THR A 14 -3.95 -12.87 -2.96
N ARG A 15 -3.95 -13.62 -1.86
CA ARG A 15 -5.16 -14.38 -1.47
C ARG A 15 -6.14 -13.42 -0.79
N LEU A 16 -6.92 -12.69 -1.57
CA LEU A 16 -8.01 -11.84 -1.08
C LEU A 16 -9.15 -12.73 -0.55
N ARG A 17 -9.04 -13.23 0.69
CA ARG A 17 -10.21 -13.78 1.38
C ARG A 17 -11.19 -12.63 1.59
N GLY A 18 -12.40 -12.78 1.03
CA GLY A 18 -13.48 -11.79 0.90
C GLY A 18 -13.30 -10.45 1.64
N PRO A 19 -13.35 -9.30 0.94
CA PRO A 19 -13.17 -7.98 1.53
C PRO A 19 -14.36 -7.61 2.41
N ARG A 20 -14.35 -8.02 3.69
CA ARG A 20 -15.28 -7.50 4.70
C ARG A 20 -14.89 -6.04 5.02
N GLY A 21 -15.31 -5.11 4.15
CA GLY A 21 -15.14 -3.66 4.33
C GLY A 21 -13.83 -3.05 3.80
N ARG A 22 -13.03 -3.78 3.01
CA ARG A 22 -11.80 -3.23 2.40
C ARG A 22 -12.08 -2.78 0.97
N ARG A 23 -11.99 -1.47 0.74
CA ARG A 23 -12.07 -0.87 -0.59
C ARG A 23 -10.69 -0.84 -1.27
N LEU A 24 -10.68 -1.05 -2.58
CA LEU A 24 -9.52 -0.89 -3.45
C LEU A 24 -9.48 0.58 -3.90
N HIS A 25 -8.37 1.24 -3.63
CA HIS A 25 -8.13 2.59 -4.10
C HIS A 25 -7.50 2.53 -5.48
N LEU A 26 -8.12 3.19 -6.45
CA LEU A 26 -7.65 3.24 -7.82
C LEU A 26 -6.77 4.47 -8.04
N LEU A 27 -5.89 4.41 -9.04
CA LEU A 27 -5.18 5.62 -9.46
C LEU A 27 -6.19 6.62 -10.05
N PRO A 28 -5.94 7.94 -9.96
CA PRO A 28 -6.76 8.94 -10.63
C PRO A 28 -6.85 8.63 -12.13
N GLY A 29 -8.07 8.55 -12.67
CA GLY A 29 -8.32 8.20 -14.07
C GLY A 29 -8.28 6.69 -14.38
N GLN A 30 -8.15 5.82 -13.37
CA GLN A 30 -8.38 4.39 -13.55
C GLN A 30 -9.82 4.04 -13.17
N GLU A 31 -10.54 3.47 -14.14
CA GLU A 31 -11.88 2.97 -13.92
C GLU A 31 -11.86 1.59 -13.26
N ALA A 32 -12.74 1.40 -12.29
CA ALA A 32 -12.96 0.10 -11.70
C ALA A 32 -13.51 -0.84 -12.78
N ARG A 33 -12.81 -1.93 -13.09
CA ARG A 33 -13.40 -3.00 -13.90
C ARG A 33 -14.71 -3.43 -13.23
N LEU A 34 -15.78 -3.71 -14.00
CA LEU A 34 -17.14 -3.97 -13.47
C LEU A 34 -17.19 -4.94 -12.28
N LEU A 35 -16.30 -5.94 -12.25
CA LEU A 35 -16.15 -6.92 -11.16
C LEU A 35 -15.63 -6.32 -9.83
N LEU A 36 -15.01 -5.15 -9.87
CA LEU A 36 -14.38 -4.44 -8.75
C LEU A 36 -15.12 -3.14 -8.39
N ALA A 37 -16.17 -2.77 -9.13
CA ALA A 37 -16.91 -1.53 -8.93
C ALA A 37 -17.47 -1.43 -7.50
N GLY A 38 -18.07 -2.51 -6.98
CA GLY A 38 -18.58 -2.56 -5.60
C GLY A 38 -17.50 -2.60 -4.50
N MET A 39 -16.24 -2.71 -4.89
CA MET A 39 -15.08 -2.70 -3.99
C MET A 39 -14.23 -1.45 -4.15
N SER A 40 -14.57 -0.53 -5.06
CA SER A 40 -13.73 0.64 -5.33
C SER A 40 -13.99 1.75 -4.32
N GLY A 41 -12.92 2.35 -3.81
CA GLY A 41 -12.94 3.48 -2.89
C GLY A 41 -12.43 4.75 -3.56
N ASP A 42 -12.18 5.78 -2.75
CA ASP A 42 -11.62 7.03 -3.25
C ASP A 42 -10.29 6.81 -3.97
N PRO A 43 -9.96 7.65 -4.98
CA PRO A 43 -8.69 7.57 -5.66
C PRO A 43 -7.52 7.69 -4.69
N VAL A 44 -6.39 7.05 -5.03
CA VAL A 44 -5.15 7.20 -4.28
C VAL A 44 -4.74 8.67 -4.28
N ALA A 45 -4.47 9.23 -3.11
CA ALA A 45 -3.97 10.59 -2.94
C ALA A 45 -2.51 10.70 -3.41
N ILE A 46 -2.30 10.82 -4.73
CA ILE A 46 -0.96 10.88 -5.34
C ILE A 46 -0.11 12.00 -4.73
N GLY A 47 -0.70 13.17 -4.47
CA GLY A 47 0.03 14.29 -3.86
C GLY A 47 0.62 13.94 -2.50
N HIS A 48 -0.12 13.19 -1.68
CA HIS A 48 0.37 12.71 -0.38
C HIS A 48 1.47 11.66 -0.55
N VAL A 49 1.29 10.71 -1.48
CA VAL A 49 2.33 9.70 -1.77
C VAL A 49 3.63 10.35 -2.27
N ALA A 50 3.53 11.37 -3.14
CA ALA A 50 4.67 12.09 -3.66
C ALA A 50 5.40 12.89 -2.56
N ALA A 51 4.65 13.55 -1.67
CA ALA A 51 5.21 14.31 -0.56
C ALA A 51 6.01 13.42 0.42
N HIS A 52 5.58 12.17 0.62
CA HIS A 52 6.22 11.20 1.51
C HIS A 52 7.08 10.15 0.77
N TRP A 53 7.41 10.39 -0.50
CA TRP A 53 8.10 9.41 -1.34
C TRP A 53 9.50 9.04 -0.80
N ASP A 54 10.26 10.03 -0.34
CA ASP A 54 11.59 9.81 0.25
C ASP A 54 11.50 8.93 1.51
N GLU A 55 10.50 9.16 2.35
CA GLU A 55 10.26 8.37 3.55
C GLU A 55 9.92 6.91 3.22
N LEU A 56 9.15 6.68 2.16
CA LEU A 56 8.84 5.34 1.65
C LEU A 56 10.10 4.61 1.13
N LEU A 57 10.99 5.32 0.43
CA LEU A 57 12.26 4.76 -0.05
C LEU A 57 13.21 4.44 1.12
N ARG A 58 13.35 5.36 2.08
CA ARG A 58 14.13 5.13 3.30
C ARG A 58 13.60 3.94 4.08
N LEU A 59 12.28 3.82 4.20
CA LEU A 59 11.61 2.68 4.80
C LEU A 59 11.97 1.36 4.10
N THR A 60 11.96 1.36 2.77
CA THR A 60 12.35 0.19 1.97
C THR A 60 13.79 -0.20 2.23
N ILE A 61 14.70 0.76 2.30
CA ILE A 61 16.12 0.54 2.59
C ILE A 61 16.31 0.02 4.03
N SER A 62 15.59 0.57 5.01
CA SER A 62 15.63 0.08 6.40
C SER A 62 15.19 -1.36 6.53
N VAL A 63 14.15 -1.76 5.80
CA VAL A 63 13.73 -3.17 5.79
C VAL A 63 14.73 -4.05 5.03
N ARG A 64 15.27 -3.58 3.90
CA ARG A 64 16.29 -4.32 3.14
C ARG A 64 17.57 -4.56 3.96
N SER A 65 18.00 -3.56 4.71
CA SER A 65 19.22 -3.59 5.53
C SER A 65 19.05 -4.34 6.85
N GLY A 66 17.83 -4.79 7.18
CA GLY A 66 17.53 -5.49 8.44
C GLY A 66 17.51 -4.58 9.68
N THR A 67 17.62 -3.25 9.50
CA THR A 67 17.58 -2.27 10.61
C THR A 67 16.18 -2.08 11.17
N ALA A 68 15.14 -2.40 10.40
CA ALA A 68 13.76 -2.45 10.87
C ALA A 68 13.02 -3.64 10.29
N THR A 69 12.22 -4.32 11.11
CA THR A 69 11.35 -5.39 10.63
C THR A 69 10.10 -4.81 9.96
N ALA A 70 9.63 -5.47 8.89
CA ALA A 70 8.39 -5.08 8.20
C ALA A 70 7.18 -5.03 9.15
N SER A 71 7.15 -5.85 10.20
CA SER A 71 6.10 -5.89 11.21
C SER A 71 6.12 -4.68 12.15
N ALA A 72 7.30 -4.26 12.62
CA ALA A 72 7.45 -3.05 13.43
C ALA A 72 6.99 -1.80 12.65
N MET A 73 7.27 -1.76 11.35
CA MET A 73 6.88 -0.67 10.47
C MET A 73 5.38 -0.62 10.18
N LEU A 74 4.74 -1.78 9.98
CA LEU A 74 3.28 -1.85 9.88
C LEU A 74 2.58 -1.32 11.14
N ARG A 75 3.15 -1.62 12.31
CA ARG A 75 2.60 -1.13 13.59
C ARG A 75 2.65 0.39 13.71
N ARG A 76 3.71 1.03 13.16
CA ARG A 76 3.81 2.49 13.09
C ARG A 76 2.80 3.10 12.13
N LEU A 77 2.68 2.53 10.92
CA LEU A 77 1.70 2.99 9.93
C LEU A 77 0.25 2.83 10.41
N SER A 78 -0.05 1.74 11.12
CA SER A 78 -1.38 1.53 11.70
C SER A 78 -1.71 2.48 12.86
N ALA A 79 -0.69 3.05 13.50
CA ALA A 79 -0.84 4.02 14.59
C ALA A 79 -0.93 5.47 14.07
N TYR A 80 -0.75 5.70 12.77
CA TYR A 80 -0.89 7.03 12.20
C TYR A 80 -2.38 7.46 12.23
N PRO A 81 -2.70 8.66 12.74
CA PRO A 81 -4.08 9.14 12.79
C PRO A 81 -4.66 9.19 11.37
N ARG A 82 -5.89 8.69 11.23
CA ARG A 82 -6.61 8.59 9.95
C ARG A 82 -7.32 9.87 9.58
#